data_AF-A0A7D9I7R5-F1
#
_entry.id   AF-A0A7D9I7R5-F1
#
_cell.length_a   1.000
_cell.length_b   1.000
_cell.length_c   1.000
_cell.angle_alpha   90.00
_cell.angle_beta   90.00
_cell.angle_gamma   90.00
#
_symmetry.space_group_name_H-M   'P 1'
#
loop_
_entity.id
_entity.type
_entity.pdbx_description
1 polymer ?
#
loop_
_entity_poly.entity_id
_entity_poly.type
_entity_poly.pdbx_seq_one_letter_code
_entity_poly.pdbx_strand_id
1 'polypeptide(L)'
;MSKESKMTREVYDAVLLTAGAVGISMASKKLLKEPLGTPENVKGMVKLAVSVSLSSLLVSYLKEKKNGYAEEAKRHNLAMENLTAEREKYLEEVTDRRNRIAQLKSELAEQIGISSQRTSH
;
A
#
# COMPACT_ATOMS: atom_id res chain seq x y z
N MET A 1 7.69 1.83 0.02
CA MET A 1 7.65 3.14 -0.68
C MET A 1 7.57 4.26 0.36
N SER A 2 8.41 5.28 0.28
CA SER A 2 8.40 6.44 1.21
C SER A 2 7.09 7.24 1.07
N LYS A 3 6.58 7.80 2.18
CA LYS A 3 5.39 8.68 2.21
C LYS A 3 5.52 9.86 1.23
N GLU A 4 6.73 10.36 1.03
CA GLU A 4 7.03 11.47 0.11
C GLU A 4 6.78 11.10 -1.36
N SER A 5 7.05 9.85 -1.76
CA SER A 5 6.82 9.35 -3.12
C SER A 5 5.32 9.17 -3.44
N LYS A 6 4.50 8.93 -2.42
CA LYS A 6 3.04 8.81 -2.59
C LYS A 6 2.38 10.19 -2.70
N MET A 7 2.79 11.14 -1.87
CA MET A 7 2.29 12.52 -1.89
C MET A 7 2.63 13.23 -3.21
N THR A 8 3.84 13.02 -3.75
CA THR A 8 4.25 13.59 -5.04
C THR A 8 3.43 13.05 -6.22
N ARG A 9 3.05 11.77 -6.21
CA ARG A 9 2.16 11.18 -7.23
C ARG A 9 0.74 11.72 -7.15
N GLU A 10 0.16 11.79 -5.95
CA GLU A 10 -1.20 12.29 -5.76
C GLU A 10 -1.34 13.76 -6.17
N VAL A 11 -0.34 14.58 -5.88
CA VAL A 11 -0.29 15.98 -6.32
C VAL A 11 -0.14 16.07 -7.84
N TYR A 12 0.72 15.25 -8.45
CA TYR A 12 0.91 15.24 -9.91
C TYR A 12 -0.37 14.85 -10.66
N ASP A 13 -1.07 13.81 -10.19
CA ASP A 13 -2.34 13.35 -10.77
C ASP A 13 -3.43 14.42 -10.62
N ALA A 14 -3.49 15.12 -9.47
CA ALA A 14 -4.43 16.21 -9.25
C ALA A 14 -4.16 17.41 -10.17
N VAL A 15 -2.89 17.78 -10.38
CA VAL A 15 -2.51 18.89 -11.28
C VAL A 15 -2.87 18.56 -12.73
N LEU A 16 -2.62 17.34 -13.20
CA LEU A 16 -3.00 16.88 -14.54
C LEU A 16 -4.51 16.92 -14.77
N LEU A 17 -5.30 16.45 -13.79
CA LEU A 17 -6.76 16.51 -13.85
C LEU A 17 -7.29 17.95 -13.90
N THR A 18 -6.70 18.85 -13.09
CA THR A 18 -7.14 20.24 -13.01
C THR A 18 -6.80 21.02 -14.29
N ALA A 19 -5.59 20.82 -14.83
CA ALA A 19 -5.17 21.44 -16.10
C ALA A 19 -6.05 20.98 -17.27
N GLY A 20 -6.38 19.68 -17.34
CA GLY A 20 -7.30 19.14 -18.34
C GLY A 20 -8.71 19.73 -18.26
N ALA A 21 -9.27 19.84 -17.05
CA ALA A 21 -10.59 20.43 -16.82
C ALA A 21 -10.66 21.91 -17.23
N VAL A 22 -9.61 22.69 -16.94
CA VAL A 22 -9.50 24.10 -17.35
C VAL A 22 -9.43 24.22 -18.88
N GLY A 23 -8.63 23.39 -19.54
CA GLY A 23 -8.52 23.36 -21.00
C GLY A 23 -9.85 23.04 -21.70
N ILE A 24 -10.59 22.04 -21.20
CA ILE A 24 -11.93 21.67 -21.69
C ILE A 24 -12.92 22.83 -21.47
N SER A 25 -12.90 23.48 -20.31
CA SER A 25 -13.77 24.62 -20.00
C SER A 25 -13.53 25.82 -20.94
N MET A 26 -12.27 26.15 -21.20
CA MET A 26 -11.90 27.24 -22.10
C MET A 26 -12.28 26.94 -23.55
N ALA A 27 -12.06 25.71 -24.02
CA ALA A 27 -12.47 25.27 -25.34
C ALA A 27 -13.99 25.33 -25.50
N SER A 28 -14.74 24.89 -24.49
CA SER A 28 -16.21 24.96 -24.46
C SER A 28 -16.72 26.39 -24.58
N LYS A 29 -16.16 27.31 -23.78
CA LYS A 29 -16.54 28.74 -23.81
C LYS A 29 -16.24 29.41 -25.14
N LYS A 30 -15.17 28.98 -25.84
CA LYS A 30 -14.82 29.51 -27.16
C LYS A 30 -15.83 29.04 -28.22
N LEU A 31 -16.18 27.76 -28.21
CA LEU A 31 -17.13 27.18 -29.18
C LEU A 31 -18.55 27.73 -29.03
N LEU A 32 -18.97 28.04 -27.80
CA LEU A 32 -20.27 28.67 -27.53
C LEU A 32 -20.40 30.11 -28.08
N LYS A 33 -19.28 30.75 -28.46
CA LYS A 33 -19.28 32.10 -29.07
C LYS A 33 -19.32 32.05 -30.61
N GLU A 34 -19.12 30.88 -31.21
CA GLU A 34 -19.15 30.70 -32.66
C GLU A 34 -20.57 30.36 -33.13
N PRO A 35 -21.01 30.83 -34.31
CA PRO A 35 -22.31 30.48 -34.87
C PRO A 35 -22.46 28.96 -35.01
N LEU A 36 -23.60 28.43 -34.60
CA LEU A 36 -23.91 27.01 -34.65
C LEU A 36 -23.97 26.51 -36.10
N GLY A 37 -23.38 25.34 -36.36
CA GLY A 37 -23.46 24.68 -37.67
C GLY A 37 -22.36 25.02 -38.67
N THR A 38 -21.37 25.86 -38.31
CA THR A 38 -20.17 26.00 -39.14
C THR A 38 -19.31 24.72 -39.07
N PRO A 39 -18.64 24.32 -40.17
CA PRO A 39 -17.77 23.15 -40.17
C PRO A 39 -16.69 23.17 -39.06
N GLU A 40 -16.12 24.34 -38.77
CA GLU A 40 -15.13 24.52 -37.70
C GLU A 40 -15.72 24.37 -36.30
N ASN A 41 -16.92 24.90 -36.05
CA ASN A 41 -17.60 24.73 -34.76
C ASN A 41 -17.99 23.27 -34.54
N VAL A 42 -18.53 22.59 -35.57
CA VAL A 42 -18.86 21.15 -35.51
C VAL A 42 -17.62 20.31 -35.21
N LYS A 43 -16.49 20.55 -35.89
CA LYS A 43 -15.21 19.88 -35.58
C LYS A 43 -14.75 20.16 -34.15
N GLY A 44 -14.90 21.40 -33.67
CA GLY A 44 -14.56 21.79 -32.32
C GLY A 44 -15.41 21.10 -31.27
N MET A 45 -16.72 21.00 -31.49
CA MET A 45 -17.66 20.28 -30.62
C MET A 45 -17.35 18.78 -30.58
N VAL A 46 -17.02 18.16 -31.71
CA VAL A 46 -16.61 16.74 -31.75
C VAL A 46 -15.31 16.52 -30.97
N LYS A 47 -14.29 17.38 -31.16
CA LYS A 47 -13.04 17.31 -30.39
C LYS A 47 -13.28 17.45 -28.89
N LEU A 48 -14.16 18.38 -28.50
CA LEU A 48 -14.54 18.59 -27.12
C LEU A 48 -15.23 17.34 -26.54
N ALA A 49 -16.23 16.78 -27.23
CA ALA A 49 -16.94 15.58 -26.81
C ALA A 49 -16.00 14.37 -26.63
N VAL A 50 -15.05 14.18 -27.55
CA VAL A 50 -14.01 13.15 -27.44
C VAL A 50 -13.12 13.41 -26.23
N SER A 51 -12.67 14.66 -26.01
CA SER A 51 -11.82 15.01 -24.87
C SER A 51 -12.52 14.76 -23.52
N VAL A 52 -13.80 15.13 -23.40
CA VAL A 52 -14.61 14.90 -22.19
C VAL A 52 -14.79 13.41 -21.93
N SER A 53 -15.04 12.62 -22.98
CA SER A 53 -15.21 11.17 -22.88
C SER A 53 -13.92 10.47 -22.46
N LEU A 54 -12.78 10.86 -23.04
CA LEU A 54 -11.46 10.32 -22.66
C LEU A 54 -11.08 10.70 -21.22
N SER A 55 -11.38 11.94 -20.78
CA SER A 55 -11.16 12.34 -19.38
C SER A 55 -12.01 11.51 -18.41
N SER A 56 -13.27 11.23 -18.75
CA SER A 56 -14.14 10.38 -17.93
C SER A 56 -13.60 8.95 -17.80
N LEU A 57 -13.14 8.35 -18.91
CA LEU A 57 -12.51 7.03 -18.92
C LEU A 57 -11.23 7.00 -18.08
N LEU A 58 -10.38 8.02 -18.20
CA LEU A 58 -9.14 8.14 -17.42
C LEU A 58 -9.44 8.24 -15.92
N VAL A 59 -10.44 9.02 -15.53
CA VAL A 59 -10.87 9.14 -14.12
C VAL A 59 -11.33 7.79 -13.58
N SER A 60 -12.12 7.03 -14.34
CA SER A 60 -12.58 5.70 -13.93
C SER A 60 -11.40 4.72 -13.78
N TYR A 61 -10.47 4.70 -14.74
CA TYR A 61 -9.26 3.89 -14.68
C TYR A 61 -8.39 4.20 -13.44
N LEU A 62 -8.20 5.49 -13.15
CA LEU A 62 -7.43 5.93 -11.98
C LEU A 62 -8.12 5.54 -10.66
N LYS A 63 -9.45 5.60 -10.60
CA LYS A 63 -10.22 5.13 -9.42
C LYS A 63 -10.05 3.64 -9.20
N GLU A 64 -10.17 2.82 -10.24
CA GLU A 64 -9.97 1.38 -10.15
C GLU A 64 -8.54 1.03 -9.68
N LYS A 65 -7.53 1.68 -10.24
CA LYS A 65 -6.13 1.51 -9.82
C LYS A 65 -5.93 1.89 -8.35
N LYS A 66 -6.47 3.03 -7.91
CA LYS A 66 -6.41 3.47 -6.51
C LYS A 66 -7.03 2.45 -5.57
N ASN A 67 -8.18 1.88 -5.93
CA ASN A 67 -8.85 0.85 -5.14
C ASN A 67 -8.02 -0.44 -5.07
N GLY A 68 -7.41 -0.86 -6.19
CA GLY A 68 -6.51 -2.00 -6.21
C GLY A 68 -5.31 -1.85 -5.27
N TYR A 69 -4.67 -0.68 -5.25
CA TYR A 69 -3.57 -0.39 -4.32
C TYR A 69 -4.00 -0.34 -2.86
N ALA A 70 -5.22 0.11 -2.57
CA ALA A 70 -5.76 0.12 -1.21
C ALA A 70 -5.95 -1.31 -0.69
N GLU A 71 -6.47 -2.21 -1.51
CA GLU A 71 -6.65 -3.62 -1.15
C GLU A 71 -5.31 -4.36 -1.00
N GLU A 72 -4.34 -4.08 -1.87
CA GLU A 72 -2.99 -4.63 -1.75
C GLU A 72 -2.29 -4.16 -0.47
N ALA A 73 -2.43 -2.89 -0.09
CA ALA A 73 -1.90 -2.35 1.16
C ALA A 73 -2.55 -3.01 2.39
N LYS A 74 -3.86 -3.27 2.37
CA LYS A 74 -4.54 -4.01 3.45
C LYS A 74 -3.99 -5.43 3.58
N ARG A 75 -3.81 -6.15 2.45
CA ARG A 75 -3.24 -7.50 2.44
C ARG A 75 -1.82 -7.52 2.99
N HIS A 76 -1.00 -6.54 2.62
CA HIS A 76 0.36 -6.43 3.13
C HIS A 76 0.38 -6.15 4.63
N ASN A 77 -0.48 -5.25 5.14
CA ASN A 77 -0.57 -4.99 6.57
C ASN A 77 -0.98 -6.24 7.36
N LEU A 78 -1.99 -6.97 6.88
CA LEU A 78 -2.42 -8.22 7.51
C LEU A 78 -1.29 -9.27 7.51
N ALA A 79 -0.54 -9.38 6.41
CA ALA A 79 0.62 -10.27 6.34
C ALA A 79 1.72 -9.85 7.34
N MET A 80 1.98 -8.55 7.50
CA MET A 80 2.95 -8.04 8.48
C MET A 80 2.51 -8.29 9.92
N GLU A 81 1.22 -8.14 10.24
CA GLU A 81 0.67 -8.45 11.55
C GLU A 81 0.83 -9.94 11.88
N ASN A 82 0.48 -10.83 10.94
CA ASN A 82 0.65 -12.27 11.10
C ASN A 82 2.11 -12.67 11.31
N LEU A 83 3.04 -12.11 10.51
CA LEU A 83 4.47 -12.37 10.66
C LEU A 83 5.02 -11.85 11.99
N THR A 84 4.48 -10.73 12.49
CA THR A 84 4.87 -10.19 13.79
C THR A 84 4.42 -11.11 14.92
N ALA A 85 3.16 -11.56 14.89
CA ALA A 85 2.63 -12.51 15.87
C ALA A 85 3.39 -13.85 15.84
N GLU A 86 3.70 -14.37 14.64
CA GLU A 86 4.48 -15.59 14.49
C GLU A 86 5.90 -15.44 15.05
N ARG A 87 6.55 -14.29 14.80
CA ARG A 87 7.86 -13.96 15.37
C ARG A 87 7.83 -13.91 16.90
N GLU A 88 6.81 -13.29 17.50
CA GLU A 88 6.64 -13.23 18.96
C GLU A 88 6.49 -14.64 19.56
N LYS A 89 5.67 -15.48 18.92
CA LYS A 89 5.52 -16.88 19.34
C LYS A 89 6.83 -17.65 19.28
N TYR A 90 7.61 -17.52 18.21
CA TYR A 90 8.92 -18.18 18.13
C TYR A 90 9.89 -17.67 19.20
N LEU A 91 9.86 -16.38 19.54
CA LEU A 91 10.70 -15.82 20.61
C LEU A 91 10.32 -16.37 21.99
N GLU A 92 9.02 -16.56 22.24
CA GLU A 92 8.52 -17.21 23.44
C GLU A 92 8.98 -18.67 23.52
N GLU A 93 8.79 -19.45 22.44
CA GLU A 93 9.24 -20.85 22.38
C GLU A 93 10.77 -20.99 22.59
N VAL A 94 11.57 -20.07 22.05
CA VAL A 94 13.02 -20.07 22.25
C VAL A 94 13.37 -19.76 23.70
N THR A 95 12.66 -18.83 24.33
CA THR A 95 12.85 -18.48 25.75
C THR A 95 12.53 -19.67 26.64
N ASP A 96 11.41 -20.35 26.40
CA ASP A 96 11.01 -21.53 27.16
C ASP A 96 12.01 -22.68 27.02
N ARG A 97 12.48 -22.95 25.80
CA ARG A 97 13.52 -23.96 25.57
C ARG A 97 14.82 -23.62 26.29
N ARG A 98 15.24 -22.35 26.31
CA ARG A 98 16.42 -21.90 27.07
C ARG A 98 16.25 -22.10 28.57
N ASN A 99 15.09 -21.75 29.11
CA ASN A 99 14.76 -21.95 30.52
C ASN A 99 14.79 -23.43 30.88
N ARG A 100 14.23 -24.31 30.02
CA ARG A 100 14.25 -25.76 30.24
C ARG A 100 15.68 -26.32 30.20
N ILE A 101 16.51 -25.86 29.28
CA ILE A 101 17.94 -26.25 29.23
C ILE A 101 18.67 -25.82 30.50
N ALA A 102 18.41 -24.61 31.00
CA ALA A 102 19.02 -24.13 32.23
C ALA A 102 18.61 -24.98 33.45
N GLN A 103 17.34 -25.34 33.55
CA GLN A 103 16.84 -26.27 34.58
C GLN A 103 17.53 -27.64 34.49
N LEU A 104 17.56 -28.26 33.31
CA LEU A 104 18.19 -29.57 33.12
C LEU A 104 19.68 -29.55 33.46
N LYS A 105 20.39 -28.45 33.15
CA LYS A 105 21.79 -28.28 33.55
C LYS A 105 21.95 -28.20 35.07
N SER A 106 21.03 -27.52 35.76
CA SER A 106 21.03 -27.42 37.22
C SER A 106 20.77 -28.79 37.87
N GLU A 107 19.72 -29.49 37.41
CA GLU A 107 19.37 -30.83 37.87
C GLU A 107 20.54 -31.81 37.68
N LEU A 108 21.23 -31.75 36.54
CA LEU A 108 22.40 -32.58 36.27
C LEU A 108 23.58 -32.23 37.20
N ALA A 109 23.84 -30.96 37.45
CA ALA A 109 24.91 -30.53 38.35
C ALA A 109 24.67 -31.02 39.80
N GLU A 110 23.43 -30.95 40.28
CA GLU A 110 23.05 -31.50 41.59
C GLU A 110 23.27 -33.01 41.66
N GLN A 111 22.85 -33.76 40.63
CA GLN A 111 23.05 -35.22 40.59
C GLN A 111 24.53 -35.61 40.63
N ILE A 112 25.40 -34.87 39.93
CA ILE A 112 26.85 -35.10 39.96
C ILE A 112 27.41 -34.81 41.36
N GLY A 113 27.00 -33.70 41.99
CA GLY A 113 27.42 -33.36 43.35
C GLY A 113 27.03 -34.42 44.39
N ILE A 114 25.80 -34.94 44.30
CA ILE A 114 25.30 -36.01 45.18
C ILE A 114 26.05 -37.33 44.93
N SER A 115 26.34 -37.67 43.68
CA SER A 115 27.09 -38.87 43.32
C SER A 115 28.53 -38.82 43.87
N SER A 116 29.18 -37.66 43.75
CA SER A 116 30.53 -37.45 44.27
C SER A 116 30.63 -37.59 45.79
N GLN A 117 29.58 -37.25 46.54
CA GLN A 117 29.54 -37.43 48.00
C GLN A 117 29.33 -38.89 48.42
N ARG A 118 28.62 -39.70 47.60
CA ARG A 118 28.40 -41.12 47.90
C ARG A 118 29.61 -42.02 47.65
N THR A 119 30.52 -41.62 46.75
CA THR A 119 31.73 -42.39 46.42
C THR A 119 32.95 -42.08 47.30
N SER A 120 32.84 -41.10 48.20
CA SER A 120 33.93 -40.66 49.09
C SER A 120 33.81 -41.16 50.54
N HIS A 121 32.82 -42.00 50.82
CA HIS A 121 32.66 -42.76 52.07
C HIS A 121 32.92 -44.23 51.81
#